data_AF-A0A7Y1T295-F1
#
_entry.id   AF-A0A7Y1T295-F1
#
_cell.length_a   1.000
_cell.length_b   1.000
_cell.length_c   1.000
_cell.angle_alpha   90.00
_cell.angle_beta   90.00
_cell.angle_gamma   90.00
#
_symmetry.space_group_name_H-M   'P 1'
#
loop_
_entity.id
_entity.type
_entity.pdbx_description
1 polymer ?
#
loop_
_entity_poly.entity_id
_entity_poly.type
_entity_poly.pdbx_seq_one_letter_code
_entity_poly.pdbx_strand_id
1 'polypeptide(L)'
;DQRLVLKYSFSRTQYAQQRPERLGEGIHEEFLKDYNGQTYWLSANINSFVKHDKFPNWLNLALGYGADGMLTGAPEDANFADQNRIRQFYLSLDVDLSRIKTNSHFLKTVFSLLNVIKIPLPTLEVNSQGAVTLHYIYF
;
A
#
# COMPACT_ATOMS: atom_id res chain seq x y z
N ASP A 1 13.54 -18.37 -6.93
CA ASP A 1 13.34 -17.20 -6.05
C ASP A 1 12.35 -16.21 -6.64
N GLN A 2 11.29 -15.92 -5.89
CA GLN A 2 10.37 -14.83 -6.18
C GLN A 2 11.09 -13.49 -5.91
N ARG A 3 11.23 -12.66 -6.94
CA ARG A 3 11.96 -11.38 -6.88
C ARG A 3 11.05 -10.18 -6.67
N LEU A 4 9.76 -10.36 -6.98
CA LEU A 4 8.71 -9.33 -6.95
C LEU A 4 7.50 -9.90 -6.20
N VAL A 5 6.93 -9.09 -5.31
CA VAL A 5 5.76 -9.44 -4.50
C VAL A 5 4.76 -8.29 -4.58
N LEU A 6 3.49 -8.61 -4.79
CA LEU A 6 2.43 -7.63 -4.64
C LEU A 6 2.04 -7.53 -3.17
N LYS A 7 1.96 -6.30 -2.67
CA LYS A 7 1.51 -6.01 -1.31
C LYS A 7 0.38 -4.99 -1.31
N TYR A 8 -0.30 -4.95 -0.19
CA TYR A 8 -1.46 -4.12 0.06
C TYR A 8 -1.25 -3.28 1.32
N SER A 9 -1.79 -2.08 1.31
CA SER A 9 -1.96 -1.30 2.52
C SER A 9 -3.21 -0.45 2.52
N PHE A 10 -3.59 0.00 3.72
CA PHE A 10 -4.82 0.72 3.95
C PHE A 10 -4.65 1.81 5.01
N SER A 11 -5.13 3.01 4.67
CA SER A 11 -5.34 4.13 5.60
C SER A 11 -6.80 4.56 5.55
N ARG A 12 -7.44 4.76 6.72
CA ARG A 12 -8.83 5.24 6.75
C ARG A 12 -8.92 6.63 6.13
N THR A 13 -9.96 6.85 5.32
CA THR A 13 -10.22 8.15 4.71
C THR A 13 -11.52 8.75 5.25
N GLN A 14 -11.73 10.02 4.92
CA GLN A 14 -12.98 10.72 5.19
C GLN A 14 -14.12 10.32 4.24
N TYR A 15 -13.85 9.61 3.15
CA TYR A 15 -14.87 9.31 2.13
C TYR A 15 -15.81 8.20 2.57
N ALA A 16 -15.33 7.24 3.37
CA ALA A 16 -16.15 6.19 3.96
C ALA A 16 -17.40 6.73 4.67
N GLN A 17 -17.26 7.82 5.42
CA GLN A 17 -18.39 8.44 6.14
C GLN A 17 -19.42 9.11 5.20
N GLN A 18 -19.00 9.49 3.99
CA GLN A 18 -19.87 10.13 3.01
C GLN A 18 -20.68 9.11 2.21
N ARG A 19 -20.15 7.89 2.04
CA ARG A 19 -20.83 6.78 1.35
C ARG A 19 -20.56 5.44 2.02
N PRO A 20 -20.99 5.23 3.28
CA PRO A 20 -20.67 4.01 4.03
C PRO A 20 -21.20 2.75 3.34
N GLU A 21 -22.29 2.85 2.58
CA GLU A 21 -22.86 1.74 1.82
C GLU A 21 -21.95 1.26 0.68
N ARG A 22 -21.09 2.13 0.15
CA ARG A 22 -20.15 1.83 -0.95
C ARG A 22 -18.71 1.69 -0.51
N LEU A 23 -18.27 2.58 0.37
CA LEU A 23 -16.89 2.69 0.82
C LEU A 23 -16.67 2.00 2.18
N GLY A 24 -17.73 1.52 2.82
CA GLY A 24 -17.67 0.69 4.01
C GLY A 24 -18.08 1.42 5.28
N GLU A 25 -18.79 0.70 6.13
CA GLU A 25 -19.17 1.17 7.46
C GLU A 25 -18.23 0.55 8.51
N GLY A 26 -17.27 1.35 8.98
CA GLY A 26 -16.30 0.93 9.98
C GLY A 26 -15.10 0.18 9.40
N ILE A 27 -14.06 0.03 10.23
CA ILE A 27 -12.71 -0.33 9.77
C ILE A 27 -12.63 -1.66 9.00
N HIS A 28 -13.45 -2.65 9.35
CA HIS A 28 -13.45 -3.95 8.70
C HIS A 28 -13.97 -3.89 7.27
N GLU A 29 -14.98 -3.06 7.03
CA GLU A 29 -15.53 -2.87 5.69
C GLU A 29 -14.67 -1.91 4.86
N GLU A 30 -14.24 -0.80 5.47
CA GLU A 30 -13.42 0.21 4.82
C GLU A 30 -12.11 -0.39 4.30
N PHE A 31 -11.49 -1.29 5.07
CA PHE A 31 -10.29 -2.03 4.66
C PHE A 31 -10.47 -2.77 3.33
N LEU A 32 -11.68 -3.18 2.96
CA LEU A 32 -11.95 -3.87 1.70
C LEU A 32 -12.56 -2.97 0.63
N LYS A 33 -13.39 -2.00 1.04
CA LYS A 33 -14.26 -1.23 0.15
C LYS A 33 -13.71 0.16 -0.19
N ASP A 34 -13.05 0.83 0.75
CA ASP A 34 -12.64 2.22 0.56
C ASP A 34 -11.35 2.31 -0.24
N TYR A 35 -11.48 2.22 -1.57
CA TYR A 35 -10.38 2.30 -2.53
C TYR A 35 -9.60 3.61 -2.48
N ASN A 36 -10.11 4.67 -1.81
CA ASN A 36 -9.34 5.90 -1.59
C ASN A 36 -8.23 5.72 -0.55
N GLY A 37 -8.43 4.78 0.36
CA GLY A 37 -7.46 4.45 1.41
C GLY A 37 -6.47 3.38 1.01
N GLN A 38 -6.65 2.77 -0.16
CA GLN A 38 -5.91 1.59 -0.59
C GLN A 38 -4.68 1.96 -1.39
N THR A 39 -3.54 1.37 -1.03
CA THR A 39 -2.33 1.43 -1.84
C THR A 39 -1.86 0.03 -2.20
N TYR A 40 -1.65 -0.17 -3.50
CA TYR A 40 -1.15 -1.41 -4.07
C TYR A 40 0.32 -1.26 -4.40
N TRP A 41 1.14 -2.18 -3.89
CA TRP A 41 2.58 -2.07 -3.93
C TRP A 41 3.20 -3.20 -4.74
N LEU A 42 4.10 -2.85 -5.65
CA LEU A 42 5.06 -3.78 -6.24
C LEU A 42 6.37 -3.69 -5.46
N SER A 43 6.65 -4.72 -4.65
CA SER A 43 7.81 -4.81 -3.77
C SER A 43 8.89 -5.72 -4.37
N ALA A 44 10.06 -5.16 -4.64
CA ALA A 44 11.17 -5.80 -5.33
C ALA A 44 12.35 -6.07 -4.38
N ASN A 45 12.77 -7.32 -4.29
CA ASN A 45 13.87 -7.69 -3.42
C ASN A 45 15.22 -7.25 -3.97
N ILE A 46 15.87 -6.29 -3.31
CA ILE A 46 17.10 -5.66 -3.80
C ILE A 46 18.20 -6.72 -3.97
N ASN A 47 18.43 -7.54 -2.94
CA ASN A 47 19.51 -8.51 -2.98
C ASN A 47 19.33 -9.61 -4.04
N SER A 48 18.09 -9.91 -4.45
CA SER A 48 17.83 -10.86 -5.55
C SER A 48 18.34 -10.37 -6.91
N PHE A 49 18.56 -9.06 -7.08
CA PHE A 49 19.13 -8.46 -8.29
C PHE A 49 20.63 -8.20 -8.14
N VAL A 50 21.08 -7.58 -7.04
CA VAL A 50 22.50 -7.24 -6.84
C VAL A 50 23.37 -8.42 -6.43
N LYS A 51 22.79 -9.44 -5.79
CA LYS A 51 23.45 -10.68 -5.35
C LYS A 51 24.74 -10.43 -4.57
N HIS A 52 24.66 -9.62 -3.52
CA HIS A 52 25.83 -9.19 -2.77
C HIS A 52 25.63 -9.43 -1.27
N ASP A 53 26.57 -10.13 -0.62
CA ASP A 53 26.41 -10.66 0.75
C ASP A 53 26.21 -9.58 1.84
N LYS A 54 26.66 -8.35 1.58
CA LYS A 54 26.43 -7.20 2.48
C LYS A 54 25.00 -6.65 2.45
N PHE A 55 24.18 -7.00 1.45
CA PHE A 55 22.80 -6.54 1.37
C PHE A 55 21.86 -7.48 2.14
N PRO A 56 21.01 -6.94 3.03
CA PRO A 56 20.05 -7.77 3.76
C PRO A 56 19.06 -8.43 2.79
N ASN A 57 18.87 -9.74 2.95
CA ASN A 57 17.95 -10.52 2.12
C ASN A 57 16.48 -10.11 2.28
N TRP A 58 16.12 -9.46 3.38
CA TRP A 58 14.74 -9.04 3.67
C TRP A 58 14.40 -7.64 3.15
N LEU A 59 15.37 -6.87 2.64
CA LEU A 59 15.12 -5.49 2.22
C LEU A 59 14.63 -5.41 0.77
N ASN A 60 13.52 -4.71 0.59
CA ASN A 60 12.90 -4.48 -0.69
C ASN A 60 12.78 -2.98 -1.02
N LEU A 61 12.72 -2.69 -2.32
CA LEU A 61 12.28 -1.40 -2.86
C LEU A 61 10.83 -1.55 -3.32
N ALA A 62 9.94 -0.64 -2.95
CA ALA A 62 8.52 -0.72 -3.25
C ALA A 62 8.03 0.48 -4.06
N LEU A 63 7.29 0.18 -5.13
CA LEU A 63 6.56 1.16 -5.94
C LEU A 63 5.07 0.99 -5.67
N GLY A 64 4.41 2.05 -5.22
CA GLY A 64 2.99 2.03 -4.87
C GLY A 64 2.13 2.80 -5.85
N TYR A 65 0.86 2.40 -5.95
CA TYR A 65 -0.18 3.11 -6.66
C TYR A 65 -1.44 3.15 -5.81
N GLY A 66 -2.00 4.36 -5.67
CA GLY A 66 -3.25 4.61 -4.96
C GLY A 66 -4.05 5.70 -5.67
N ALA A 67 -5.20 6.02 -5.10
CA ALA A 67 -6.04 7.10 -5.59
C ALA A 67 -6.77 7.75 -4.41
N ASP A 68 -7.16 9.01 -4.59
CA ASP A 68 -7.83 9.83 -3.59
C ASP A 68 -8.98 10.61 -4.24
N GLY A 69 -9.95 11.05 -3.44
CA GLY A 69 -11.02 11.94 -3.89
C GLY A 69 -12.09 11.31 -4.77
N MET A 70 -12.27 9.98 -4.71
CA MET A 70 -13.24 9.23 -5.51
C MET A 70 -14.39 8.71 -4.62
N LEU A 71 -15.55 9.36 -4.68
CA LEU A 71 -16.78 8.94 -3.99
C LEU A 71 -17.59 7.93 -4.81
N THR A 72 -17.40 7.90 -6.12
CA THR A 72 -18.14 7.04 -7.04
C THR A 72 -17.20 6.36 -8.03
N GLY A 73 -17.70 5.40 -8.82
CA GLY A 73 -16.92 4.82 -9.92
C GLY A 73 -16.71 5.79 -11.09
N ALA A 74 -17.69 6.67 -11.34
CA ALA A 74 -17.73 7.57 -12.49
C ALA A 74 -17.54 9.05 -12.08
N PRO A 75 -16.65 9.81 -12.73
CA PRO A 75 -16.37 11.19 -12.35
C PRO A 75 -17.58 12.14 -12.48
N GLU A 76 -18.56 11.80 -13.32
CA GLU A 76 -19.70 12.65 -13.67
C GLU A 76 -21.00 12.25 -12.93
N ASP A 77 -20.92 11.70 -11.72
CA ASP A 77 -22.11 11.40 -10.93
C ASP A 77 -22.77 12.71 -10.46
N ALA A 78 -24.01 12.96 -10.90
CA ALA A 78 -24.74 14.20 -10.59
C ALA A 78 -24.95 14.45 -9.08
N ASN A 79 -24.97 13.40 -8.26
CA ASN A 79 -25.09 13.52 -6.80
C ASN A 79 -23.76 13.80 -6.12
N PHE A 80 -22.64 13.56 -6.82
CA PHE A 80 -21.27 13.71 -6.33
C PHE A 80 -20.45 14.44 -7.39
N ALA A 81 -20.91 15.64 -7.74
CA ALA A 81 -20.18 16.56 -8.60
C ALA A 81 -18.85 16.98 -7.93
N ASP A 82 -17.89 17.40 -8.74
CA ASP A 82 -16.60 17.97 -8.28
C ASP A 82 -15.78 17.05 -7.36
N GLN A 83 -15.72 15.76 -7.71
CA GLN A 83 -14.77 14.83 -7.11
C GLN A 83 -13.33 15.23 -7.50
N ASN A 84 -12.54 15.69 -6.52
CA ASN A 84 -11.11 16.00 -6.69
C ASN A 84 -10.29 14.71 -6.82
N ARG A 85 -10.50 13.97 -7.91
CA ARG A 85 -9.87 12.68 -8.15
C ARG A 85 -8.39 12.84 -8.42
N ILE A 86 -7.58 12.24 -7.55
CA ILE A 86 -6.12 12.31 -7.62
C ILE A 86 -5.57 10.89 -7.72
N ARG A 87 -4.63 10.67 -8.65
CA ARG A 87 -3.83 9.43 -8.66
C ARG A 87 -2.56 9.68 -7.88
N GLN A 88 -2.13 8.68 -7.11
CA GLN A 88 -0.95 8.79 -6.26
C GLN A 88 0.03 7.69 -6.62
N PHE A 89 1.29 8.08 -6.82
CA PHE A 89 2.41 7.18 -7.08
C PHE A 89 3.38 7.27 -5.92
N TYR A 90 3.84 6.12 -5.42
CA TYR A 90 4.63 6.05 -4.21
C TYR A 90 5.96 5.36 -4.46
N LEU A 91 7.00 5.82 -3.76
CA LEU A 91 8.30 5.17 -3.66
C LEU A 91 8.64 4.98 -2.17
N SER A 92 8.91 3.75 -1.78
CA SER A 92 9.20 3.40 -0.38
C SER A 92 10.22 2.25 -0.30
N LEU A 93 10.76 2.02 0.88
CA LEU A 93 11.40 0.76 1.22
C LEU A 93 10.36 -0.21 1.80
N ASP A 94 10.66 -1.49 1.80
CA ASP A 94 9.79 -2.52 2.36
C ASP A 94 10.60 -3.67 2.96
N VAL A 95 9.94 -4.44 3.82
CA VAL A 95 10.51 -5.61 4.48
C VAL A 95 9.78 -6.86 3.99
N ASP A 96 10.52 -7.78 3.37
CA ASP A 96 10.03 -9.10 3.04
C ASP A 96 10.06 -9.98 4.30
N LEU A 97 8.92 -10.02 5.01
CA LEU A 97 8.77 -10.79 6.24
C LEU A 97 9.05 -12.27 6.03
N SER A 98 8.73 -12.81 4.85
CA SER A 98 8.95 -14.23 4.52
C SER A 98 10.43 -14.62 4.52
N ARG A 99 11.34 -13.63 4.43
CA ARG A 99 12.80 -13.81 4.42
C ARG A 99 13.44 -13.58 5.79
N ILE A 100 12.66 -13.28 6.83
CA ILE A 100 13.16 -13.20 8.21
C ILE A 100 13.49 -14.60 8.72
N LYS A 101 14.73 -14.79 9.18
CA LYS A 101 15.20 -16.07 9.72
C LYS A 101 14.66 -16.28 11.14
N THR A 102 13.95 -17.39 11.35
CA THR A 102 13.44 -17.81 12.66
C THR A 102 13.43 -19.34 12.76
N ASN A 103 13.62 -19.87 13.97
CA ASN A 103 13.56 -21.30 14.26
C ASN A 103 12.13 -21.79 14.53
N SER A 104 11.17 -20.87 14.73
CA SER A 104 9.77 -21.23 15.01
C SER A 104 8.97 -21.42 13.74
N HIS A 105 8.40 -22.61 13.58
CA HIS A 105 7.52 -22.93 12.45
C HIS A 105 6.27 -22.05 12.44
N PHE A 106 5.72 -21.74 13.62
CA PHE A 106 4.58 -20.84 13.77
C PHE A 106 4.92 -19.42 13.27
N LEU A 107 6.03 -18.84 13.73
CA LEU A 107 6.43 -17.49 13.30
C LEU A 107 6.73 -17.42 11.80
N LYS A 108 7.35 -18.48 11.25
CA LYS A 108 7.59 -18.56 9.80
C LYS A 108 6.29 -18.49 9.00
N THR A 109 5.25 -19.21 9.45
CA THR A 109 3.90 -19.14 8.83
C THR A 109 3.29 -17.75 8.98
N VAL A 110 3.30 -17.17 10.18
CA VAL A 110 2.77 -15.82 10.43
C VAL A 110 3.45 -14.78 9.54
N PHE A 111 4.77 -14.78 9.45
CA PHE A 111 5.52 -13.88 8.58
C PHE A 111 5.17 -14.06 7.11
N SER A 112 5.00 -15.30 6.65
CA SER A 112 4.59 -15.56 5.26
C SER A 112 3.20 -15.02 4.96
N LEU A 113 2.24 -15.16 5.89
CA LEU A 113 0.86 -14.68 5.73
C LEU A 113 0.80 -13.15 5.78
N LEU A 114 1.50 -12.52 6.72
CA LEU A 114 1.52 -11.08 6.88
C LEU A 114 2.35 -10.37 5.80
N ASN A 115 3.18 -11.08 5.03
CA ASN A 115 4.00 -10.47 3.99
C ASN A 115 3.19 -9.83 2.86
N VAL A 116 1.91 -10.15 2.71
CA VAL A 116 1.01 -9.47 1.76
C VAL A 116 0.70 -8.03 2.19
N ILE A 117 0.88 -7.70 3.46
CA ILE A 117 0.68 -6.35 3.99
C ILE A 117 2.01 -5.59 3.92
N LYS A 118 1.97 -4.37 3.37
CA LYS A 118 3.13 -3.47 3.35
C LYS A 118 3.50 -3.07 4.78
N ILE A 119 4.79 -3.09 5.09
CA ILE A 119 5.26 -2.58 6.39
C ILE A 119 5.31 -1.06 6.35
N PRO A 120 4.75 -0.37 7.37
CA PRO A 120 4.75 1.09 7.40
C PRO A 120 6.16 1.66 7.48
N LEU A 121 6.51 2.48 6.49
CA LEU A 121 7.86 3.04 6.32
C LEU A 121 7.79 4.42 5.66
N PRO A 122 8.88 5.22 5.76
CA PRO A 122 8.97 6.47 5.04
C PRO A 122 8.69 6.29 3.54
N THR A 123 7.89 7.17 2.98
CA THR A 123 7.36 7.05 1.62
C THR A 123 7.31 8.41 0.95
N LEU A 124 7.85 8.48 -0.26
CA LEU A 124 7.68 9.62 -1.14
C LEU A 124 6.45 9.41 -2.01
N GLU A 125 5.52 10.35 -2.00
CA GLU A 125 4.36 10.40 -2.88
C GLU A 125 4.56 11.46 -3.96
N VAL A 126 4.20 11.14 -5.20
CA VAL A 126 3.97 12.09 -6.28
C VAL A 126 2.56 11.88 -6.80
N ASN A 127 1.76 12.92 -6.82
CA ASN A 127 0.37 12.82 -7.25
C ASN A 127 0.13 13.38 -8.66
N SER A 128 -1.03 13.11 -9.25
CA SER A 128 -1.36 13.54 -10.62
C SER A 128 -1.50 15.04 -10.80
N GLN A 129 -1.54 15.81 -9.71
CA GLN A 129 -1.50 17.28 -9.73
C GLN A 129 -0.07 17.84 -9.67
N GLY A 130 0.94 16.96 -9.58
CA GLY A 130 2.35 17.33 -9.50
C GLY A 130 2.83 17.67 -8.09
N ALA A 131 2.00 17.49 -7.06
CA ALA A 131 2.44 17.67 -5.69
C ALA A 131 3.32 16.49 -5.25
N VAL A 132 4.34 16.82 -4.45
CA VAL A 132 5.28 15.86 -3.88
C VAL A 132 5.21 15.93 -2.37
N THR A 133 4.95 14.79 -1.73
CA THR A 133 4.77 14.71 -0.27
C THR A 133 5.68 13.64 0.30
N LEU A 134 6.41 13.96 1.37
CA LEU A 134 7.17 12.98 2.13
C LEU A 134 6.37 12.56 3.37
N HIS A 135 5.99 11.30 3.42
CA HIS A 135 5.37 10.66 4.57
C HIS A 135 6.45 10.03 5.44
N TYR A 136 6.59 10.43 6.70
CA TYR A 136 7.55 9.78 7.62
C TYR A 136 7.15 8.35 7.95
N ILE A 137 5.85 8.09 8.03
CA ILE A 137 5.26 6.76 8.18
C ILE A 137 4.06 6.74 7.26
N TYR A 138 4.03 5.79 6.33
CA TYR A 138 2.90 5.56 5.44
C TYR A 138 2.46 4.12 5.59
N PHE A 139 1.16 3.90 5.73
CA PHE A 139 0.59 2.57 5.90
C PHE A 139 0.36 1.96 4.54
#